data_AF-A4EPH3-F1
#
_entry.id   AF-A4EPH3-F1
#
_cell.length_a   1.000
_cell.length_b   1.000
_cell.length_c   1.000
_cell.angle_alpha   90.00
_cell.angle_beta   90.00
_cell.angle_gamma   90.00
#
_symmetry.space_group_name_H-M   'P 1'
#
loop_
_entity.id
_entity.type
_entity.pdbx_description
1 polymer ?
#
loop_
_entity_poly.entity_id
_entity_poly.type
_entity_poly.pdbx_seq_one_letter_code
_entity_poly.pdbx_strand_id
1 'polypeptide(L)'
;MAEFKTTTVVEAKAVITFNESELRALDAMTGYGADAFLEVFYEKLGKSYMQPHEQGLRSLFKTIRTPVAQALRDADQARKVLRDAQKTD
;
A
#
# COMPACT_ATOMS: atom_id res chain seq x y z
N MET A 1 23.34 38.38 -18.92
CA MET A 1 21.91 38.48 -18.57
C MET A 1 21.59 37.30 -17.68
N ALA A 2 20.97 37.51 -16.51
CA ALA A 2 20.62 36.42 -15.61
C ALA A 2 19.29 35.79 -16.07
N GLU A 3 19.27 34.47 -16.19
CA GLU A 3 18.09 33.70 -16.55
C GLU A 3 17.36 33.28 -15.27
N PHE A 4 16.13 33.75 -15.07
CA PHE A 4 15.30 33.35 -13.94
C PHE A 4 14.43 32.17 -14.35
N LYS A 5 14.56 31.05 -13.64
CA LYS A 5 13.75 29.84 -13.86
C LYS A 5 12.85 29.61 -12.65
N THR A 6 11.57 29.93 -12.80
CA THR A 6 10.56 29.70 -11.75
C THR A 6 10.04 28.27 -11.87
N THR A 7 10.05 27.52 -10.75
CA THR A 7 9.42 26.19 -10.66
C THR A 7 8.31 26.25 -9.62
N THR A 8 7.10 25.88 -10.01
CA THR A 8 5.94 25.80 -9.11
C THR A 8 5.61 24.34 -8.85
N VAL A 9 5.41 23.98 -7.59
CA VAL A 9 5.08 22.61 -7.15
C VAL A 9 3.77 22.64 -6.37
N VAL A 10 2.84 21.74 -6.70
CA VAL A 10 1.61 21.51 -5.94
C VAL A 10 1.71 20.14 -5.28
N GLU A 11 1.50 20.09 -3.96
CA GLU A 11 1.59 18.87 -3.15
C GLU A 11 0.28 18.65 -2.39
N ALA A 12 -0.22 17.41 -2.41
CA ALA A 12 -1.38 16.98 -1.62
C ALA A 12 -0.98 15.81 -0.71
N LYS A 13 -1.33 15.88 0.58
CA LYS A 13 -1.03 14.86 1.59
C LYS A 13 -2.31 14.41 2.29
N ALA A 14 -2.38 13.11 2.58
CA ALA A 14 -3.43 12.52 3.39
C ALA A 14 -2.80 11.51 4.36
N VAL A 15 -3.36 11.43 5.58
CA VAL A 15 -3.03 10.41 6.57
C VAL A 15 -4.26 9.52 6.71
N ILE A 16 -4.06 8.20 6.55
CA ILE A 16 -5.11 7.20 6.66
C ILE A 16 -4.69 6.20 7.74
N THR A 17 -5.62 5.88 8.64
CA THR A 17 -5.44 4.86 9.67
C THR A 17 -6.16 3.59 9.25
N PHE A 18 -5.50 2.44 9.44
CA PHE A 18 -6.06 1.13 9.13
C PHE A 18 -6.13 0.28 10.38
N ASN A 19 -7.20 -0.50 10.51
CA ASN A 19 -7.26 -1.61 11.45
C ASN A 19 -6.52 -2.83 10.89
N GLU A 20 -6.32 -3.86 11.71
CA GLU A 20 -5.58 -5.05 11.28
C GLU A 20 -6.22 -5.80 10.11
N SER A 21 -7.56 -5.87 10.06
CA SER A 21 -8.27 -6.54 8.96
C SER A 21 -8.04 -5.82 7.63
N GLU A 22 -8.05 -4.50 7.64
CA GLU A 22 -7.75 -3.66 6.47
C GLU A 22 -6.29 -3.81 6.05
N LEU A 23 -5.35 -3.85 7.01
CA LEU A 23 -3.94 -4.11 6.72
C LEU A 23 -3.74 -5.49 6.05
N ARG A 24 -4.45 -6.53 6.51
CA ARG A 24 -4.41 -7.85 5.85
C ARG A 24 -4.97 -7.81 4.44
N ALA A 25 -6.06 -7.07 4.21
CA ALA A 25 -6.59 -6.88 2.87
C ALA A 25 -5.62 -6.14 1.95
N LEU A 26 -4.95 -5.10 2.45
CA LEU A 26 -3.91 -4.37 1.72
C LEU A 26 -2.71 -5.25 1.39
N ASP A 27 -2.24 -6.08 2.33
CA ASP A 27 -1.15 -7.03 2.09
C ASP A 27 -1.51 -8.05 1.01
N ALA A 28 -2.70 -8.65 1.11
CA ALA A 28 -3.18 -9.62 0.12
C ALA A 28 -3.34 -8.99 -1.28
N MET A 29 -3.90 -7.79 -1.36
CA MET A 29 -4.08 -7.07 -2.63
C MET A 29 -2.73 -6.69 -3.27
N THR A 30 -1.78 -6.23 -2.48
CA THR A 30 -0.48 -5.79 -2.99
C THR A 30 0.53 -6.93 -3.19
N GLY A 31 0.28 -8.10 -2.61
CA GLY A 31 1.16 -9.28 -2.66
C GLY A 31 1.42 -9.82 -4.07
N TYR A 32 0.42 -9.78 -4.95
CA TYR A 32 0.54 -10.21 -6.35
C TYR A 32 1.30 -9.20 -7.23
N GLY A 33 1.48 -7.97 -6.75
CA GLY A 33 2.08 -6.89 -7.51
C GLY A 33 1.08 -6.12 -8.38
N ALA A 34 1.46 -4.89 -8.72
CA ALA A 34 0.58 -3.98 -9.46
C ALA A 34 0.34 -4.45 -10.91
N ASP A 35 1.28 -5.17 -11.51
CA ASP A 35 1.15 -5.69 -12.88
C ASP A 35 0.02 -6.71 -13.01
N ALA A 36 0.03 -7.74 -12.16
CA ALA A 36 -1.01 -8.77 -12.15
C ALA A 36 -2.39 -8.16 -11.85
N PHE A 37 -2.44 -7.17 -10.95
CA PHE A 37 -3.66 -6.42 -10.67
C PHE A 37 -4.16 -5.66 -11.91
N LEU A 38 -3.29 -4.90 -12.58
CA LEU A 38 -3.64 -4.10 -13.75
C LEU A 38 -4.10 -4.98 -14.93
N GLU A 39 -3.46 -6.12 -15.13
CA GLU A 39 -3.83 -7.08 -16.17
C GLU A 39 -5.29 -7.53 -16.01
N VAL A 40 -5.65 -8.06 -14.84
CA VAL A 40 -7.02 -8.51 -14.55
C VAL A 40 -8.00 -7.34 -14.53
N PHE A 41 -7.60 -6.19 -13.96
CA PHE A 41 -8.43 -4.99 -13.95
C PHE A 41 -8.79 -4.57 -15.37
N TYR A 42 -7.82 -4.55 -16.29
CA TYR A 42 -8.05 -4.18 -17.68
C TYR A 42 -8.85 -5.19 -18.47
N GLU A 43 -8.68 -6.48 -18.18
CA GLU A 43 -9.49 -7.53 -18.79
C GLU A 43 -10.97 -7.38 -18.41
N LYS A 44 -11.27 -7.08 -17.13
CA LYS A 44 -12.65 -7.10 -16.62
C LYS A 44 -13.37 -5.76 -16.65
N LEU A 45 -12.66 -4.66 -16.41
CA LEU A 45 -13.24 -3.32 -16.22
C LEU A 45 -12.84 -2.33 -17.32
N GLY A 46 -11.90 -2.71 -18.19
CA GLY A 46 -11.36 -1.86 -19.24
C GLY A 46 -10.29 -0.88 -18.75
N LYS A 47 -9.63 -0.23 -19.72
CA LYS A 47 -8.41 0.56 -19.47
C LYS A 47 -8.66 1.99 -18.99
N SER A 48 -9.77 2.59 -19.41
CA SER A 48 -10.04 4.04 -19.25
C SER A 48 -9.89 4.54 -17.81
N TYR A 49 -10.27 3.74 -16.82
CA TYR A 49 -10.25 4.14 -15.42
C TYR A 49 -8.85 4.15 -14.81
N MET A 50 -8.02 3.13 -15.07
CA MET A 50 -6.73 2.99 -14.37
C MET A 50 -5.52 3.40 -15.22
N GLN A 51 -5.65 3.42 -16.56
CA GLN A 51 -4.55 3.79 -17.45
C GLN A 51 -3.91 5.16 -17.12
N PRO A 52 -4.68 6.23 -16.82
CA PRO A 52 -4.08 7.52 -16.44
C PRO A 52 -3.33 7.49 -15.10
N HIS A 53 -3.55 6.45 -14.29
CA HIS A 53 -3.07 6.35 -12.91
C HIS A 53 -2.11 5.16 -12.70
N GLU A 54 -1.72 4.42 -13.75
CA GLU A 54 -0.87 3.22 -13.64
C GLU A 54 0.41 3.46 -12.85
N GLN A 55 1.11 4.55 -13.16
CA GLN A 55 2.36 4.89 -12.46
C GLN A 55 2.11 5.19 -10.99
N GLY A 56 1.01 5.89 -10.68
CA GLY A 56 0.58 6.15 -9.31
C GLY A 56 0.27 4.86 -8.56
N LEU A 57 -0.46 3.93 -9.19
CA LEU A 57 -0.79 2.63 -8.59
C LEU A 57 0.44 1.77 -8.34
N ARG A 58 1.36 1.69 -9.31
CA ARG A 58 2.64 0.97 -9.17
C ARG A 58 3.45 1.54 -8.02
N SER A 59 3.55 2.87 -7.94
CA SER A 59 4.23 3.57 -6.85
C SER A 59 3.56 3.30 -5.50
N LEU A 60 2.23 3.34 -5.45
CA LEU A 60 1.44 3.06 -4.26
C LEU A 60 1.69 1.64 -3.74
N PHE A 61 1.60 0.62 -4.60
CA PHE A 61 1.83 -0.78 -4.23
C PHE A 61 3.25 -0.98 -3.68
N LYS A 62 4.26 -0.38 -4.32
CA LYS A 62 5.64 -0.42 -3.84
C LYS A 62 5.80 0.24 -2.46
N THR A 63 5.12 1.36 -2.25
CA THR A 63 5.18 2.15 -1.01
C THR A 63 4.51 1.42 0.15
N ILE A 64 3.35 0.79 -0.09
CA ILE A 64 2.54 0.17 0.96
C ILE A 64 3.06 -1.21 1.37
N ARG A 65 3.61 -2.00 0.43
CA ARG A 65 3.92 -3.41 0.67
C ARG A 65 4.85 -3.65 1.87
N THR A 66 5.96 -2.92 1.95
CA THR A 66 6.96 -3.15 3.01
C THR A 66 6.45 -2.74 4.40
N PRO A 67 5.90 -1.52 4.59
CA PRO A 67 5.34 -1.12 5.88
C PRO A 67 4.18 -2.01 6.36
N VAL A 68 3.26 -2.39 5.46
CA VAL A 68 2.12 -3.23 5.83
C VAL A 68 2.57 -4.62 6.26
N ALA A 69 3.46 -5.25 5.49
CA ALA A 69 3.98 -6.57 5.84
C ALA A 69 4.73 -6.55 7.19
N GLN A 70 5.44 -5.45 7.50
CA GLN A 70 6.09 -5.29 8.80
C GLN A 70 5.06 -5.15 9.94
N ALA A 71 4.08 -4.26 9.79
CA ALA A 71 3.04 -4.04 10.80
C ALA A 71 2.26 -5.34 11.12
N LEU A 72 1.98 -6.16 10.10
CA LEU A 72 1.32 -7.46 10.29
C LEU A 72 2.22 -8.47 11.02
N ARG A 73 3.52 -8.52 10.70
CA ARG A 73 4.49 -9.36 11.45
C ARG A 73 4.54 -8.96 12.93
N ASP A 74 4.56 -7.67 13.20
CA ASP A 74 4.59 -7.15 14.58
C ASP A 74 3.31 -7.51 15.34
N ALA A 75 2.15 -7.39 14.69
CA ALA A 75 0.87 -7.81 15.26
C ALA A 75 0.81 -9.32 15.55
N ASP A 76 1.30 -10.14 14.63
CA ASP A 76 1.35 -11.59 14.81
C ASP A 76 2.31 -12.00 15.95
N GLN A 77 3.46 -11.33 16.05
CA GLN A 77 4.40 -11.52 17.16
C GLN A 77 3.79 -11.12 18.50
N ALA A 78 3.11 -9.97 18.57
CA ALA A 78 2.43 -9.52 19.79
C ALA A 78 1.37 -10.55 20.24
N ARG A 79 0.56 -11.07 19.31
CA ARG A 79 -0.42 -12.12 19.62
C ARG A 79 0.23 -13.41 20.13
N LYS A 80 1.40 -13.77 19.61
CA LYS A 80 2.13 -14.95 20.08
C LYS A 80 2.55 -14.79 21.53
N VAL A 81 3.18 -13.66 21.86
CA VAL A 81 3.60 -13.33 23.23
C VAL A 81 2.42 -13.34 24.20
N LEU A 82 1.30 -12.70 23.83
CA LEU A 82 0.10 -12.66 24.66
C LEU A 82 -0.49 -14.06 24.91
N ARG A 83 -0.52 -14.92 23.88
CA ARG A 83 -1.00 -16.30 24.01
C ARG A 83 -0.09 -17.18 24.87
N ASP A 84 1.21 -16.97 24.80
CA ASP A 84 2.16 -17.74 25.60
C ASP A 84 2.13 -17.30 27.07
N ALA A 85 1.95 -16.00 27.34
CA ALA A 85 1.73 -15.48 28.70
C ALA A 85 0.48 -16.08 29.37
N GLN A 86 -0.63 -16.21 28.62
CA GLN A 86 -1.88 -16.80 29.13
C GLN A 86 -1.81 -18.29 29.47
N LYS A 87 -0.79 -19.02 28.99
CA LYS A 87 -0.60 -20.46 29.28
C LYS A 87 0.25 -20.72 30.51
N THR A 88 0.86 -19.68 31.07
CA THR A 88 1.81 -19.78 32.18
C THR A 88 1.14 -19.53 33.55
N ASP A 89 -0.13 -19.11 33.54
CA ASP A 89 -1.06 -19.09 34.69
C ASP A 89 -1.94 -20.35 34.70
#